data_AF-A0A9X1F6Z2-F1
#
_entry.id   AF-A0A9X1F6Z2-F1
#
_cell.length_a   1.000
_cell.length_b   1.000
_cell.length_c   1.000
_cell.angle_alpha   90.00
_cell.angle_beta   90.00
_cell.angle_gamma   90.00
#
_symmetry.space_group_name_H-M   'P 1'
#
loop_
_entity.id
_entity.type
_entity.pdbx_description
1 polymer ?
#
loop_
_entity_poly.entity_id
_entity_poly.type
_entity_poly.pdbx_seq_one_letter_code
_entity_poly.pdbx_strand_id
1 'polypeptide(L)'
;MDQGKTAKDSAKLVKVTEKTFGNWIEKYGWKKLRDAKENSRDQRIDNIKNVIDGITEDRQATRTRLNELKADLKTYLNTKDDDAVEITREMITEARKEIVGYDDAISKWNKTLENFDKERTVSLSNYLYVMDEVFKDMQMVDTDLYLKTLDFQEQHITKASLKLG
;
A
#
# COMPACT_ATOMS: atom_id res chain seq x y z
N MET A 1 -3.27 18.02 -10.00
CA MET A 1 -4.64 18.25 -9.48
C MET A 1 -4.77 17.47 -8.19
N ASP A 2 -4.92 18.22 -7.10
CA ASP A 2 -5.20 17.73 -5.75
C ASP A 2 -6.45 16.85 -5.77
N GLN A 3 -6.49 15.79 -4.96
CA GLN A 3 -7.54 14.76 -4.99
C GLN A 3 -8.95 15.39 -5.05
N GLY A 4 -9.64 15.23 -6.20
CA GLY A 4 -11.04 15.63 -6.38
C GLY A 4 -11.32 17.05 -6.91
N LYS A 5 -10.33 17.93 -7.11
CA LYS A 5 -10.59 19.28 -7.65
C LYS A 5 -10.65 19.30 -9.18
N THR A 6 -11.65 19.98 -9.74
CA THR A 6 -11.78 20.14 -11.20
C THR A 6 -10.73 21.12 -11.75
N ALA A 7 -10.49 21.10 -13.06
CA ALA A 7 -9.56 22.03 -13.71
C ALA A 7 -9.96 23.50 -13.46
N LYS A 8 -11.26 23.76 -13.34
CA LYS A 8 -11.86 25.05 -12.97
C LYS A 8 -11.48 25.49 -11.56
N ASP A 9 -11.54 24.58 -10.60
CA ASP A 9 -11.19 24.86 -9.20
C ASP A 9 -9.69 25.10 -9.03
N SER A 10 -8.88 24.35 -9.78
CA SER A 10 -7.43 24.50 -9.81
C SER A 10 -7.00 25.80 -10.50
N ALA A 11 -7.68 26.21 -11.58
CA ALA A 11 -7.42 27.48 -12.27
C ALA A 11 -7.69 28.70 -11.37
N LYS A 12 -8.78 28.65 -10.59
CA LYS A 12 -9.08 29.66 -9.56
C LYS A 12 -7.99 29.76 -8.49
N LEU A 13 -7.42 28.63 -8.08
CA LEU A 13 -6.35 28.57 -7.06
C LEU A 13 -5.05 29.24 -7.52
N VAL A 14 -4.67 29.10 -8.79
CA VAL A 14 -3.46 29.74 -9.37
C VAL A 14 -3.74 31.09 -10.05
N LYS A 15 -4.93 31.68 -9.84
CA LYS A 15 -5.34 32.98 -10.43
C LYS A 15 -5.12 33.07 -11.95
N VAL A 16 -5.26 31.96 -12.65
CA VAL A 16 -5.18 31.90 -14.12
C VAL A 16 -6.53 31.47 -14.69
N THR A 17 -6.81 31.83 -15.93
CA THR A 17 -8.06 31.40 -16.57
C THR A 17 -8.09 29.88 -16.71
N GLU A 18 -9.29 29.29 -16.65
CA GLU A 18 -9.48 27.85 -16.86
C GLU A 18 -8.89 27.37 -18.18
N LYS A 19 -8.92 28.22 -19.22
CA LYS A 19 -8.29 27.98 -20.51
C LYS A 19 -6.77 27.94 -20.44
N THR A 20 -6.15 28.89 -19.72
CA THR A 20 -4.68 28.92 -19.51
C THR A 20 -4.22 27.71 -18.70
N PHE A 21 -4.97 27.35 -17.65
CA PHE A 21 -4.65 26.20 -16.81
C PHE A 21 -4.85 24.87 -17.55
N GLY A 22 -5.93 24.76 -18.34
CA GLY A 22 -6.17 23.62 -19.23
C GLY A 22 -5.03 23.45 -20.25
N ASN A 23 -4.60 24.54 -20.88
CA ASN A 23 -3.45 24.52 -21.79
C ASN A 23 -2.15 24.08 -21.09
N TRP A 24 -1.94 24.38 -19.81
CA TRP A 24 -0.78 23.91 -19.06
C TRP A 24 -0.86 22.42 -18.73
N ILE A 25 -2.04 21.94 -18.31
CA ILE A 25 -2.28 20.52 -18.07
C ILE A 25 -1.98 19.71 -19.34
N GLU A 26 -2.38 20.23 -20.49
CA GLU A 26 -2.23 19.59 -21.79
C GLU A 26 -0.77 19.70 -22.30
N LYS A 27 -0.17 20.90 -22.25
CA LYS A 27 1.20 21.16 -22.70
C LYS A 27 2.26 20.40 -21.90
N TYR A 28 2.10 20.30 -20.58
CA TYR A 28 3.09 19.65 -19.70
C TYR A 28 2.65 18.26 -19.24
N GLY A 29 1.51 17.76 -19.73
CA GLY A 29 1.04 16.40 -19.48
C GLY A 29 0.79 16.08 -18.00
N TRP A 30 0.51 17.07 -17.15
CA TRP A 30 0.43 16.89 -15.69
C TRP A 30 -0.61 15.87 -15.25
N LYS A 31 -1.74 15.78 -15.97
CA LYS A 31 -2.75 14.75 -15.72
C LYS A 31 -2.21 13.36 -16.05
N LYS A 32 -1.55 13.20 -17.20
CA LYS A 32 -0.90 11.93 -17.59
C LYS A 32 0.19 11.51 -16.62
N LEU A 33 1.04 12.44 -16.18
CA LEU A 33 2.11 12.16 -15.21
C LEU A 33 1.57 11.73 -13.85
N ARG A 34 0.54 12.40 -13.35
CA ARG A 34 -0.12 12.03 -12.11
C ARG A 34 -0.78 10.66 -12.23
N ASP A 35 -1.62 10.47 -13.24
CA ASP A 35 -2.36 9.23 -13.45
C ASP A 35 -1.38 8.06 -13.66
N ALA A 36 -0.25 8.26 -14.36
CA ALA A 36 0.83 7.28 -14.46
C ALA A 36 1.52 7.00 -13.12
N LYS A 37 1.74 8.03 -12.27
CA LYS A 37 2.37 7.88 -10.95
C LYS A 37 1.44 7.23 -9.93
N GLU A 38 0.13 7.40 -10.07
CA GLU A 38 -0.90 6.78 -9.23
C GLU A 38 -1.13 5.33 -9.67
N ASN A 39 -1.36 5.10 -10.97
CA ASN A 39 -1.46 3.76 -11.54
C ASN A 39 -0.20 2.91 -11.29
N SER A 40 1.01 3.48 -11.41
CA SER A 40 2.25 2.72 -11.13
C SER A 40 2.42 2.33 -9.66
N ARG A 41 1.74 3.01 -8.73
CA ARG A 41 1.78 2.70 -7.30
C ARG A 41 0.66 1.74 -6.90
N ASP A 42 -0.54 1.92 -7.42
CA ASP A 42 -1.64 0.96 -7.23
C ASP A 42 -1.30 -0.38 -7.89
N GLN A 43 -0.69 -0.36 -9.07
CA GLN A 43 -0.17 -1.57 -9.72
C GLN A 43 0.85 -2.32 -8.85
N ARG A 44 1.67 -1.61 -8.05
CA ARG A 44 2.62 -2.26 -7.13
C ARG A 44 1.90 -2.98 -5.99
N ILE A 45 0.83 -2.39 -5.45
CA ILE A 45 -0.01 -3.03 -4.42
C ILE A 45 -0.66 -4.28 -4.98
N ASP A 46 -1.25 -4.18 -6.17
CA ASP A 46 -1.90 -5.32 -6.82
C ASP A 46 -0.89 -6.43 -7.12
N ASN A 47 0.33 -6.08 -7.55
CA ASN A 47 1.40 -7.04 -7.73
C ASN A 47 1.78 -7.74 -6.41
N ILE A 48 1.88 -7.01 -5.29
CA ILE A 48 2.18 -7.58 -3.97
C ILE A 48 1.05 -8.54 -3.54
N LYS A 49 -0.21 -8.15 -3.72
CA LYS A 49 -1.37 -9.01 -3.42
C LYS A 49 -1.35 -10.29 -4.25
N ASN A 50 -1.11 -10.18 -5.56
CA ASN A 50 -1.02 -11.35 -6.44
C ASN A 50 0.09 -12.33 -6.00
N VAL A 51 1.22 -11.82 -5.50
CA VAL A 51 2.28 -12.66 -4.95
C VAL A 51 1.82 -13.37 -3.68
N ILE A 52 1.14 -12.66 -2.76
CA ILE A 52 0.59 -13.25 -1.53
C ILE A 52 -0.45 -14.32 -1.87
N ASP A 53 -1.32 -14.05 -2.84
CA ASP A 53 -2.35 -14.98 -3.29
C ASP A 53 -1.71 -16.25 -3.87
N GLY A 54 -0.72 -16.12 -4.75
CA GLY A 54 0.01 -17.28 -5.29
C GLY A 54 0.70 -18.12 -4.22
N ILE A 55 1.39 -17.48 -3.25
CA ILE A 55 2.00 -18.21 -2.13
C ILE A 55 0.93 -18.89 -1.27
N THR A 56 -0.24 -18.27 -1.10
CA THR A 56 -1.35 -18.84 -0.33
C THR A 56 -1.93 -20.08 -1.03
N GLU A 57 -2.06 -20.04 -2.35
CA GLU A 57 -2.47 -21.18 -3.17
C GLU A 57 -1.47 -22.34 -3.06
N ASP A 58 -0.18 -22.07 -3.22
CA ASP A 58 0.89 -23.08 -3.08
C ASP A 58 0.89 -23.71 -1.67
N ARG A 59 0.75 -22.86 -0.64
CA ARG A 59 0.63 -23.30 0.75
C ARG A 59 -0.59 -24.18 0.98
N GLN A 60 -1.72 -23.86 0.35
CA GLN A 60 -2.92 -24.69 0.41
C GLN A 60 -2.72 -26.03 -0.31
N ALA A 61 -2.06 -26.05 -1.45
CA ALA A 61 -1.73 -27.28 -2.17
C ALA A 61 -0.83 -28.20 -1.32
N THR A 62 0.25 -27.67 -0.71
CA THR A 62 1.11 -28.45 0.19
C THR A 62 0.36 -28.93 1.44
N ARG A 63 -0.59 -28.14 1.96
CA ARG A 63 -1.46 -28.55 3.08
C ARG A 63 -2.32 -29.76 2.71
N THR A 64 -2.88 -29.79 1.51
CA THR A 64 -3.66 -30.93 0.99
C THR A 64 -2.76 -32.16 0.86
N ARG A 65 -1.61 -32.03 0.21
CA ARG A 65 -0.59 -33.10 0.09
C ARG A 65 -0.17 -33.66 1.44
N LEU A 66 0.04 -32.80 2.45
CA LEU A 66 0.39 -33.22 3.80
C LEU A 66 -0.71 -34.08 4.45
N ASN A 67 -1.98 -33.80 4.16
CA ASN A 67 -3.09 -34.60 4.70
C ASN A 67 -3.19 -35.96 4.00
N GLU A 68 -2.96 -36.01 2.69
CA GLU A 68 -2.89 -37.26 1.92
C GLU A 68 -1.75 -38.15 2.43
N LEU A 69 -0.53 -37.61 2.56
CA LEU A 69 0.62 -38.35 3.09
C LEU A 69 0.37 -38.91 4.49
N LYS A 70 -0.38 -38.20 5.35
CA LYS A 70 -0.76 -38.71 6.68
C LYS A 70 -1.76 -39.86 6.59
N ALA A 71 -2.68 -39.83 5.62
CA ALA A 71 -3.60 -40.93 5.38
C ALA A 71 -2.85 -42.16 4.87
N ASP A 72 -1.94 -41.98 3.92
CA ASP A 72 -1.09 -43.05 3.37
C ASP A 72 -0.21 -43.67 4.46
N LEU A 73 0.42 -42.84 5.31
CA LEU A 73 1.20 -43.32 6.45
C LEU A 73 0.39 -44.26 7.36
N LYS A 74 -0.89 -43.95 7.61
CA LYS A 74 -1.76 -44.81 8.41
C LYS A 74 -2.00 -46.16 7.73
N THR A 75 -2.13 -46.17 6.41
CA THR A 75 -2.27 -47.39 5.62
C THR A 75 -1.00 -48.24 5.68
N TYR A 76 0.18 -47.64 5.46
CA TYR A 76 1.46 -48.36 5.47
C TYR A 76 1.81 -48.94 6.85
N LEU A 77 1.45 -48.23 7.92
CA LEU A 77 1.58 -48.75 9.29
C LEU A 77 0.73 -50.01 9.52
N ASN A 78 -0.45 -50.11 8.89
CA ASN A 78 -1.30 -51.30 9.00
C ASN A 78 -0.78 -52.47 8.16
N THR A 79 -0.16 -52.20 7.02
CA THR A 79 0.44 -53.22 6.14
C THR A 79 1.83 -53.65 6.60
N LYS A 80 2.42 -52.98 7.61
CA LYS A 80 3.79 -53.21 8.12
C LYS A 80 4.85 -53.09 7.01
N ASP A 81 4.65 -52.14 6.12
CA ASP A 81 5.63 -51.78 5.09
C ASP A 81 6.57 -50.71 5.66
N ASP A 82 7.65 -51.16 6.30
CA ASP A 82 8.57 -50.29 7.05
C ASP A 82 9.29 -49.28 6.13
N ASP A 83 9.66 -49.69 4.90
CA ASP A 83 10.30 -48.82 3.91
C ASP A 83 9.34 -47.70 3.47
N ALA A 84 8.08 -48.03 3.16
CA ALA A 84 7.07 -47.03 2.80
C ALA A 84 6.75 -46.09 3.96
N VAL A 85 6.77 -46.58 5.20
CA VAL A 85 6.58 -45.77 6.41
C VAL A 85 7.71 -44.75 6.58
N GLU A 86 8.96 -45.14 6.40
CA GLU A 86 10.12 -44.24 6.52
C GLU A 86 10.07 -43.13 5.46
N ILE A 87 9.92 -43.51 4.19
CA ILE A 87 9.81 -42.57 3.06
C ILE A 87 8.67 -41.56 3.29
N THR A 88 7.50 -42.04 3.70
CA THR A 88 6.33 -41.17 3.92
C THR A 88 6.55 -40.20 5.07
N ARG A 89 7.26 -40.60 6.14
CA ARG A 89 7.61 -39.71 7.26
C ARG A 89 8.57 -38.60 6.82
N GLU A 90 9.53 -38.90 5.96
CA GLU A 90 10.41 -37.89 5.37
C GLU A 90 9.62 -36.89 4.52
N MET A 91 8.73 -37.37 3.64
CA MET A 91 7.88 -36.52 2.81
C MET A 91 6.95 -35.62 3.65
N ILE A 92 6.41 -36.13 4.76
CA ILE A 92 5.61 -35.34 5.73
C ILE A 92 6.46 -34.24 6.36
N THR A 93 7.72 -34.55 6.69
CA THR A 93 8.65 -33.60 7.29
C THR A 93 8.99 -32.48 6.31
N GLU A 94 9.25 -32.81 5.05
CA GLU A 94 9.51 -31.82 4.01
C GLU A 94 8.29 -30.95 3.74
N ALA A 95 7.09 -31.54 3.59
CA ALA A 95 5.86 -30.78 3.40
C ALA A 95 5.56 -29.81 4.57
N ARG A 96 5.90 -30.19 5.80
CA ARG A 96 5.80 -29.27 6.95
C ARG A 96 6.78 -28.11 6.85
N LYS A 97 8.01 -28.38 6.41
CA LYS A 97 9.05 -27.36 6.22
C LYS A 97 8.69 -26.39 5.10
N GLU A 98 8.15 -26.89 3.99
CA GLU A 98 7.58 -26.08 2.91
C GLU A 98 6.48 -25.14 3.44
N ILE A 99 5.52 -25.65 4.22
CA ILE A 99 4.44 -24.83 4.81
C ILE A 99 5.02 -23.72 5.71
N VAL A 100 6.01 -24.03 6.55
CA VAL A 100 6.66 -23.01 7.39
C VAL A 100 7.36 -21.96 6.53
N GLY A 101 8.00 -22.36 5.43
CA GLY A 101 8.60 -21.45 4.46
C GLY A 101 7.57 -20.51 3.83
N TYR A 102 6.41 -21.03 3.43
CA TYR A 102 5.32 -20.21 2.90
C TYR A 102 4.73 -19.25 3.95
N ASP A 103 4.51 -19.71 5.19
CA ASP A 103 3.98 -18.87 6.27
C ASP A 103 4.95 -17.69 6.57
N ASP A 104 6.27 -17.92 6.55
CA ASP A 104 7.28 -16.86 6.67
C ASP A 104 7.29 -15.90 5.47
N ALA A 105 7.20 -16.43 4.25
CA ALA A 105 7.11 -15.62 3.04
C ALA A 105 5.87 -14.71 3.04
N ILE A 106 4.70 -15.25 3.39
CA ILE A 106 3.45 -14.49 3.54
C ILE A 106 3.63 -13.38 4.60
N SER A 107 4.23 -13.68 5.75
CA SER A 107 4.50 -12.67 6.79
C SER A 107 5.36 -11.53 6.28
N LYS A 108 6.42 -11.84 5.52
CA LYS A 108 7.31 -10.83 4.92
C LYS A 108 6.59 -9.97 3.89
N TRP A 109 5.80 -10.56 3.00
CA TRP A 109 5.05 -9.81 2.00
C TRP A 109 3.93 -8.96 2.60
N ASN A 110 3.26 -9.44 3.65
CA ASN A 110 2.30 -8.63 4.41
C ASN A 110 2.97 -7.42 5.08
N LYS A 111 4.15 -7.59 5.67
CA LYS A 111 4.93 -6.45 6.21
C LYS A 111 5.34 -5.46 5.11
N THR A 112 5.72 -5.96 3.94
CA THR A 112 6.01 -5.10 2.78
C THR A 112 4.79 -4.29 2.36
N LEU A 113 3.60 -4.91 2.34
CA LEU A 113 2.34 -4.24 2.06
C LEU A 113 2.01 -3.17 3.11
N GLU A 114 2.12 -3.51 4.40
CA GLU A 114 1.92 -2.55 5.50
C GLU A 114 2.89 -1.37 5.43
N ASN A 115 4.16 -1.62 5.12
CA ASN A 115 5.15 -0.55 4.97
C ASN A 115 4.82 0.34 3.78
N PHE A 116 4.33 -0.23 2.68
CA PHE A 116 3.89 0.54 1.52
C PHE A 116 2.67 1.42 1.86
N ASP A 117 1.74 0.93 2.68
CA ASP A 117 0.60 1.71 3.18
C ASP A 117 1.04 2.79 4.19
N LYS A 118 2.04 2.53 5.03
CA LYS A 118 2.64 3.54 5.93
C LYS A 118 3.36 4.64 5.15
N GLU A 119 4.11 4.30 4.10
CA GLU A 119 4.71 5.29 3.19
C GLU A 119 3.66 6.13 2.44
N ARG A 120 2.43 5.63 2.31
CA ARG A 120 1.30 6.34 1.71
C ARG A 120 0.70 7.40 2.64
N THR A 121 0.93 7.30 3.95
CA THR A 121 0.40 8.24 4.94
C THR A 121 1.46 9.26 5.34
N VAL A 122 1.19 10.55 5.05
CA VAL A 122 2.00 11.63 5.62
C VAL A 122 1.73 11.62 7.12
N SER A 123 2.76 11.44 7.94
CA SER A 123 2.58 11.52 9.39
C SER A 123 2.03 12.89 9.77
N LEU A 124 1.15 12.94 10.77
CA LEU A 124 0.61 14.21 11.27
C LEU A 124 1.74 15.19 11.60
N SER A 125 2.81 14.73 12.25
CA SER A 125 3.98 15.57 12.57
C SER A 125 4.64 16.19 11.34
N ASN A 126 4.89 15.41 10.28
CA ASN A 126 5.50 15.94 9.05
C ASN A 126 4.54 16.89 8.33
N TYR A 127 3.25 16.58 8.35
CA TYR A 127 2.23 17.44 7.76
C TYR A 127 2.15 18.80 8.49
N LEU A 128 2.07 18.79 9.83
CA LEU A 128 2.03 20.01 10.65
C LEU A 128 3.28 20.85 10.43
N TYR A 129 4.46 20.22 10.40
CA TYR A 129 5.73 20.91 10.13
C TYR A 129 5.72 21.63 8.77
N VAL A 130 5.33 20.93 7.69
CA VAL A 130 5.27 21.54 6.35
C VAL A 130 4.24 22.67 6.30
N MET A 131 3.07 22.49 6.93
CA MET A 131 2.05 23.54 6.93
C MET A 131 2.47 24.76 7.73
N ASP A 132 3.15 24.59 8.86
CA ASP A 132 3.71 25.69 9.65
C ASP A 132 4.73 26.50 8.83
N GLU A 133 5.63 25.83 8.11
CA GLU A 133 6.58 26.49 7.20
C GLU A 133 5.87 27.24 6.06
N VAL A 134 4.86 26.62 5.43
CA VAL A 134 4.05 27.28 4.38
C VAL A 134 3.35 28.54 4.92
N PHE A 135 2.80 28.47 6.13
CA PHE A 135 2.12 29.61 6.74
C PHE A 135 3.09 30.74 7.12
N LYS A 136 4.30 30.42 7.61
CA LYS A 136 5.36 31.40 7.84
C LYS A 136 5.84 32.05 6.55
N ASP A 137 6.10 31.26 5.51
CA ASP A 137 6.51 31.77 4.20
C ASP A 137 5.42 32.69 3.61
N MET A 138 4.15 32.31 3.75
CA MET A 138 3.02 33.16 3.36
C MET A 138 2.99 34.47 4.16
N GLN A 139 3.24 34.42 5.47
CA GLN A 139 3.31 35.62 6.31
C GLN A 139 4.41 36.58 5.87
N MET A 140 5.58 36.04 5.48
CA MET A 140 6.72 36.83 4.99
C MET A 140 6.46 37.49 3.63
N VAL A 141 5.75 36.79 2.73
CA VAL A 141 5.46 37.30 1.38
C VAL A 141 4.25 38.25 1.36
N ASP A 142 3.19 37.91 2.08
CA ASP A 142 1.94 38.68 2.13
C ASP A 142 1.26 38.52 3.49
N THR A 143 1.60 39.43 4.41
CA THR A 143 1.07 39.42 5.78
C THR A 143 -0.44 39.64 5.84
N ASP A 144 -1.02 40.42 4.91
CA ASP A 144 -2.47 40.68 4.90
C ASP A 144 -3.24 39.42 4.48
N LEU A 145 -2.72 38.66 3.51
CA LEU A 145 -3.26 37.34 3.15
C LEU A 145 -3.14 36.34 4.32
N TYR A 146 -2.01 36.34 5.03
CA TYR A 146 -1.83 35.49 6.20
C TYR A 146 -2.89 35.79 7.28
N LEU A 147 -3.07 37.05 7.66
CA LEU A 147 -4.06 37.45 8.66
C LEU A 147 -5.49 37.10 8.23
N LYS A 148 -5.82 37.32 6.95
CA LYS A 148 -7.15 36.99 6.39
C LYS A 148 -7.44 35.49 6.34
N THR A 149 -6.43 34.64 6.49
CA THR A 149 -6.58 33.18 6.42
C THR A 149 -6.39 32.46 7.73
N LEU A 150 -6.22 33.16 8.87
CA LEU A 150 -6.01 32.53 10.18
C LEU A 150 -7.07 31.49 10.53
N ASP A 151 -8.35 31.81 10.38
CA ASP A 151 -9.45 30.87 10.63
C ASP A 151 -9.37 29.64 9.72
N PHE A 152 -8.97 29.83 8.45
CA PHE A 152 -8.74 28.72 7.53
C PHE A 152 -7.56 27.86 7.97
N GLN A 153 -6.45 28.47 8.37
CA GLN A 153 -5.25 27.77 8.83
C GLN A 153 -5.60 26.88 10.03
N GLU A 154 -6.28 27.42 11.04
CA GLU A 154 -6.70 26.68 12.23
C GLU A 154 -7.68 25.54 11.90
N GLN A 155 -8.71 25.80 11.09
CA GLN A 155 -9.67 24.78 10.67
C GLN A 155 -9.02 23.68 9.83
N HIS A 156 -8.06 24.05 8.97
CA HIS A 156 -7.34 23.11 8.12
C HIS A 156 -6.45 22.18 8.95
N ILE A 157 -5.68 22.73 9.89
CA ILE A 157 -4.86 21.94 10.82
C ILE A 157 -5.72 21.03 11.69
N THR A 158 -6.84 21.53 12.21
CA THR A 158 -7.78 20.72 13.01
C THR A 158 -8.35 19.57 12.19
N LYS A 159 -8.82 19.84 10.97
CA LYS A 159 -9.35 18.82 10.06
C LYS A 159 -8.29 17.78 9.67
N ALA A 160 -7.06 18.22 9.43
CA ALA A 160 -5.95 17.31 9.13
C ALA A 160 -5.59 16.45 10.34
N SER A 161 -5.60 17.02 11.54
CA SER A 161 -5.35 16.32 12.80
C SER A 161 -6.39 15.24 13.07
N LEU A 162 -7.67 15.49 12.76
CA LEU A 162 -8.75 14.49 12.86
C LEU A 162 -8.66 13.37 11.80
N LYS A 163 -7.93 13.59 10.71
CA LYS A 163 -7.81 12.63 9.60
C LYS A 163 -6.52 11.81 9.69
N LEU A 164 -5.46 12.38 10.27
CA LEU A 164 -4.11 11.80 10.34
C LEU A 164 -3.70 11.38 11.75
N GLY A 165 -4.39 11.87 12.79
CA GLY A 165 -4.29 11.39 14.17
C GLY A 165 -5.30 10.28 14.44
#